data_AF-A0A4Y7WJV7-F1
#
_entry.id   AF-A0A4Y7WJV7-F1
#
_cell.length_a   1.000
_cell.length_b   1.000
_cell.length_c   1.000
_cell.angle_alpha   90.00
_cell.angle_beta   90.00
_cell.angle_gamma   90.00
#
_symmetry.space_group_name_H-M   'P 1'
#
loop_
_entity.id
_entity.type
_entity.pdbx_description
1 polymer ?
#
loop_
_entity_poly.entity_id
_entity_poly.type
_entity_poly.pdbx_seq_one_letter_code
_entity_poly.pdbx_strand_id
1 'polypeptide(L)'
;MIERGAEVVSAKISGDILNVMAYEQQTQVDYIAVIDRLLKQGNSLFMEERTMRRRAQFEGSKLVADEMVTMHPLSLQERGEKCMGHIYREDSATYNRRNAVRYAEQWWNDYNPAFVRFEDNCTNFVSQCLYAGGAQMTSKANKQRGWWYENEHKMSLSWSVAHSFRWYLSGATSHLRGEEKKSARELIPGDVICYDFNGNGTWNHCAIVVAKDMNNEPLVNAQTVNSRYRYWTYQNSPAYTDRIQYKFFHISI
;
A
#
# COMPACT_ATOMS: atom_id res chain seq x y z
N MET A 1 -2.01 -19.88 5.55
CA MET A 1 -2.59 -19.74 6.91
C MET A 1 -2.12 -20.87 7.82
N ILE A 2 -2.31 -22.14 7.44
CA ILE A 2 -1.87 -23.30 8.24
C ILE A 2 -0.34 -23.31 8.47
N GLU A 3 0.48 -23.00 7.46
CA GLU A 3 1.95 -22.98 7.59
C GLU A 3 2.52 -21.88 8.51
N ARG A 4 1.74 -20.83 8.82
CA ARG A 4 2.17 -19.72 9.68
C ARG A 4 1.84 -19.95 11.17
N GLY A 5 1.00 -20.94 11.46
CA GLY A 5 0.45 -21.14 12.81
C GLY A 5 -0.48 -20.02 13.26
N ALA A 6 -1.07 -19.27 12.32
CA ALA A 6 -2.05 -18.22 12.59
C ALA A 6 -3.45 -18.67 12.18
N GLU A 7 -4.41 -18.52 13.10
CA GLU A 7 -5.81 -18.88 12.91
C GLU A 7 -6.71 -17.63 12.90
N VAL A 8 -7.80 -17.67 12.13
CA VAL A 8 -8.83 -16.63 12.20
C VAL A 8 -9.76 -16.99 13.36
N VAL A 9 -9.75 -16.17 14.41
CA VAL A 9 -10.65 -16.34 15.56
C VAL A 9 -12.04 -15.82 15.22
N SER A 10 -12.09 -14.67 14.55
CA SER A 10 -13.33 -14.08 14.03
C SER A 10 -13.04 -13.27 12.78
N ALA A 11 -14.06 -13.15 11.93
CA ALA A 11 -14.04 -12.28 10.78
C ALA A 11 -15.37 -11.52 10.70
N LYS A 12 -15.29 -10.22 10.44
CA LYS A 12 -16.43 -9.37 10.13
C LYS A 12 -16.24 -8.82 8.73
N ILE A 13 -17.31 -8.89 7.95
CA ILE A 13 -17.36 -8.25 6.63
C ILE A 13 -18.54 -7.29 6.68
N SER A 14 -18.29 -6.03 6.36
CA SER A 14 -19.31 -5.00 6.17
C SER A 14 -19.13 -4.33 4.83
N GLY A 15 -20.18 -3.71 4.31
CA GLY A 15 -20.04 -2.91 3.11
C GLY A 15 -21.07 -1.81 2.99
N ASP A 16 -20.64 -0.75 2.32
CA ASP A 16 -21.44 0.44 2.06
C ASP A 16 -21.64 0.59 0.55
N ILE A 17 -22.89 0.72 0.12
CA ILE A 17 -23.22 0.96 -1.28
C ILE A 17 -22.83 2.40 -1.61
N LEU A 18 -21.99 2.57 -2.62
CA LEU A 18 -21.58 3.87 -3.13
C LEU A 18 -22.50 4.38 -4.23
N ASN A 19 -22.88 3.49 -5.15
CA ASN A 19 -23.69 3.83 -6.32
C ASN A 19 -24.47 2.61 -6.81
N VAL A 20 -25.65 2.85 -7.38
CA VAL A 20 -26.47 1.82 -8.04
C VAL A 20 -26.93 2.38 -9.39
N MET A 21 -26.63 1.64 -10.46
CA MET A 21 -27.11 1.95 -11.81
C MET A 21 -27.93 0.76 -12.31
N ALA A 22 -29.18 0.98 -12.70
CA ALA A 22 -30.06 -0.07 -13.19
C ALA A 22 -30.67 0.33 -14.54
N TYR A 23 -30.62 -0.58 -15.50
CA TYR A 23 -31.25 -0.43 -16.81
C TYR A 23 -31.78 -1.78 -17.30
N GLU A 24 -33.09 -1.84 -17.60
CA GLU A 24 -33.80 -3.08 -17.92
C GLU A 24 -33.55 -4.19 -16.87
N GLN A 25 -32.93 -5.30 -17.28
CA GLN A 25 -32.59 -6.41 -16.38
C GLN A 25 -31.17 -6.29 -15.82
N GLN A 26 -30.38 -5.28 -16.21
CA GLN A 26 -29.00 -5.12 -15.76
C GLN A 26 -28.96 -4.19 -14.55
N THR A 27 -28.35 -4.61 -13.45
CA THR A 27 -28.07 -3.76 -12.28
C THR A 27 -26.61 -3.81 -11.93
N GLN A 28 -25.97 -2.66 -11.84
CA GLN A 28 -24.61 -2.49 -11.37
C GLN A 28 -24.63 -1.83 -9.99
N VAL A 29 -23.91 -2.40 -9.03
CA VAL A 29 -23.75 -1.87 -7.67
C VAL A 29 -22.27 -1.67 -7.40
N ASP A 30 -21.86 -0.42 -7.21
CA ASP A 30 -20.51 -0.09 -6.73
C ASP A 30 -20.57 0.06 -5.21
N TYR A 31 -19.69 -0.62 -4.49
CA TYR A 31 -19.69 -0.65 -3.03
C TYR A 31 -18.27 -0.72 -2.44
N ILE A 32 -18.13 -0.34 -1.18
CA ILE A 32 -16.92 -0.58 -0.39
C ILE A 32 -17.14 -1.82 0.45
N ALA A 33 -16.20 -2.77 0.42
CA ALA A 33 -16.13 -3.87 1.36
C ALA A 33 -15.02 -3.63 2.37
N VAL A 34 -15.35 -3.75 3.65
CA VAL A 34 -14.41 -3.71 4.77
C VAL A 34 -14.37 -5.10 5.39
N ILE A 35 -13.17 -5.65 5.51
CA ILE A 35 -12.91 -6.98 6.06
C ILE A 35 -12.00 -6.83 7.27
N ASP A 36 -12.53 -7.16 8.44
CA ASP A 36 -11.80 -7.19 9.70
C ASP A 36 -11.60 -8.64 10.11
N ARG A 37 -10.36 -9.04 10.37
CA ARG A 37 -10.01 -10.40 10.80
C ARG A 37 -9.21 -10.34 12.09
N LEU A 38 -9.77 -10.89 13.16
CA LEU A 38 -9.02 -11.13 14.38
C LEU A 38 -8.22 -12.42 14.22
N LEU A 39 -6.90 -12.29 14.18
CA LEU A 39 -6.00 -13.42 14.05
C LEU A 39 -5.35 -13.73 15.40
N LYS A 40 -5.26 -15.02 15.71
CA LYS A 40 -4.47 -15.54 16.82
C LYS A 40 -3.28 -16.31 16.28
N GLN A 41 -2.10 -16.03 16.84
CA GLN A 41 -0.88 -16.77 16.56
C GLN A 41 -0.20 -17.03 17.90
N GLY A 42 -0.21 -18.29 18.35
CA GLY A 42 0.14 -18.66 19.73
C GLY A 42 -0.58 -17.80 20.77
N ASN A 43 0.17 -16.99 21.53
CA ASN A 43 -0.38 -16.11 22.58
C ASN A 43 -0.67 -14.69 22.11
N SER A 44 -0.39 -14.36 20.85
CA SER A 44 -0.63 -13.03 20.29
C SER A 44 -1.96 -12.96 19.54
N LEU A 45 -2.66 -11.84 19.70
CA LEU A 45 -3.84 -11.47 18.95
C LEU A 45 -3.56 -10.18 18.18
N PHE A 46 -3.97 -10.10 16.92
CA PHE A 46 -3.88 -8.88 16.13
C PHE A 46 -5.02 -8.81 15.12
N MET A 47 -5.39 -7.58 14.75
CA MET A 47 -6.42 -7.31 13.74
C MET A 47 -5.76 -7.06 12.39
N GLU A 48 -6.12 -7.84 11.38
CA GLU A 48 -5.85 -7.49 9.98
C GLU A 48 -7.11 -6.85 9.41
N GLU A 49 -6.93 -5.70 8.75
CA GLU A 49 -8.04 -4.93 8.17
C GLU A 49 -7.78 -4.69 6.69
N ARG A 50 -8.83 -4.81 5.87
CA ARG A 50 -8.75 -4.52 4.43
C ARG A 50 -9.98 -3.76 3.97
N THR A 51 -9.76 -2.73 3.16
CA THR A 51 -10.82 -1.97 2.52
C THR A 51 -10.64 -2.02 1.01
N MET A 52 -11.67 -2.44 0.29
CA MET A 52 -11.65 -2.58 -1.18
C MET A 52 -12.92 -2.03 -1.81
N ARG A 53 -12.79 -1.35 -2.94
CA ARG A 53 -13.93 -0.99 -3.79
C ARG A 53 -14.24 -2.12 -4.73
N ARG A 54 -15.52 -2.41 -4.88
CA ARG A 54 -16.02 -3.55 -5.66
C ARG A 54 -17.22 -3.14 -6.49
N ARG A 55 -17.42 -3.85 -7.60
CA ARG A 55 -18.53 -3.69 -8.52
C ARG A 55 -19.18 -5.04 -8.69
N ALA A 56 -20.43 -5.13 -8.24
CA ALA A 56 -21.28 -6.26 -8.52
C ALA A 56 -22.17 -5.95 -9.72
N GLN A 57 -22.29 -6.88 -10.65
CA GLN A 57 -23.18 -6.81 -11.80
C GLN A 57 -24.23 -7.92 -11.68
N PHE A 58 -25.50 -7.57 -11.90
CA PHE A 58 -26.64 -8.47 -11.80
C PHE A 58 -27.45 -8.46 -13.09
N GLU A 59 -27.94 -9.64 -13.47
CA GLU A 59 -28.98 -9.84 -14.48
C GLU A 59 -30.26 -10.32 -13.78
N GLY A 60 -31.26 -9.46 -13.69
CA GLY A 60 -32.43 -9.64 -12.84
C GLY A 60 -32.00 -9.70 -11.37
N SER A 61 -32.22 -10.86 -10.73
CA SER A 61 -31.80 -11.14 -9.36
C SER A 61 -30.49 -11.92 -9.25
N LYS A 62 -29.87 -12.29 -10.38
CA LYS A 62 -28.69 -13.15 -10.42
C LYS A 62 -27.41 -12.32 -10.49
N LEU A 63 -26.50 -12.52 -9.54
CA LEU A 63 -25.14 -11.98 -9.60
C LEU A 63 -24.37 -12.66 -10.75
N VAL A 64 -23.91 -11.88 -11.73
CA VAL A 64 -23.15 -12.38 -12.88
C VAL A 64 -21.66 -12.07 -12.78
N ALA A 65 -21.28 -10.98 -12.11
CA ALA A 65 -19.88 -10.63 -11.86
C ALA A 65 -19.74 -9.87 -10.53
N ASP A 66 -18.62 -10.08 -9.85
CA ASP A 66 -18.20 -9.26 -8.70
C ASP A 66 -16.69 -9.09 -8.72
N GLU A 67 -16.24 -7.89 -9.06
CA GLU A 67 -14.84 -7.58 -9.30
C GLU A 67 -14.36 -6.42 -8.45
N MET A 68 -13.06 -6.39 -8.13
CA MET A 68 -12.46 -5.19 -7.57
C MET A 68 -12.41 -4.13 -8.66
N VAL A 69 -12.97 -2.97 -8.36
CA VAL A 69 -12.91 -1.81 -9.25
C VAL A 69 -11.92 -0.81 -8.73
N THR A 70 -11.23 -0.26 -9.71
CA THR A 70 -10.10 0.61 -9.58
C THR A 70 -10.65 2.02 -9.87
N MET A 71 -10.19 3.03 -9.12
CA MET A 71 -10.80 4.37 -9.17
C MET A 71 -10.39 5.16 -10.40
N HIS A 72 -11.34 5.83 -11.05
CA HIS A 72 -10.98 7.07 -11.75
C HIS A 72 -10.57 8.13 -10.70
N PRO A 73 -9.43 8.82 -10.88
CA PRO A 73 -9.04 9.88 -9.95
C PRO A 73 -10.12 10.96 -9.96
N LEU A 74 -10.80 11.15 -8.82
CA LEU A 74 -11.44 12.43 -8.55
C LEU A 74 -10.30 13.44 -8.47
N SER A 75 -10.37 14.45 -9.30
CA SER A 75 -9.41 15.54 -9.28
C SER A 75 -9.40 16.17 -7.88
N LEU A 76 -8.23 16.67 -7.43
CA LEU A 76 -8.15 17.48 -6.21
C LEU A 76 -9.09 18.70 -6.27
N GLN A 77 -9.52 19.11 -7.46
CA GLN A 77 -10.53 20.16 -7.68
C GLN A 77 -11.94 19.78 -7.22
N GLU A 78 -12.33 18.50 -7.22
CA GLU A 78 -13.69 18.07 -6.88
C GLU A 78 -13.91 17.94 -5.36
N ARG A 79 -12.84 17.95 -4.56
CA ARG A 79 -12.92 18.19 -3.12
C ARG A 79 -12.54 19.64 -2.89
N GLY A 80 -13.54 20.51 -2.72
CA GLY A 80 -13.40 21.94 -2.44
C GLY A 80 -12.72 22.30 -1.11
N GLU A 81 -11.77 21.48 -0.64
CA GLU A 81 -11.02 21.68 0.59
C GLU A 81 -9.53 21.66 0.26
N LYS A 82 -8.94 22.85 0.13
CA LYS A 82 -7.50 23.02 0.32
C LYS A 82 -7.18 22.74 1.80
N CYS A 83 -7.04 21.46 2.16
CA CYS A 83 -6.47 21.12 3.46
C CYS A 83 -4.96 21.35 3.39
N MET A 84 -4.51 22.48 3.95
CA MET A 84 -3.12 22.67 4.37
C MET A 84 -2.79 21.66 5.48
N GLY A 85 -2.59 20.40 5.11
CA GLY A 85 -2.01 19.41 5.99
C GLY A 85 -0.56 19.79 6.24
N HIS A 86 -0.26 20.34 7.41
CA HIS A 86 1.13 20.51 7.84
C HIS A 86 1.78 19.13 7.87
N ILE A 87 2.71 18.88 6.94
CA ILE A 87 3.55 17.69 6.97
C ILE A 87 4.54 17.90 8.11
N TYR A 88 4.29 17.28 9.27
CA TYR A 88 5.24 17.25 10.37
C TYR A 88 6.43 16.38 9.94
N ARG A 89 7.40 17.03 9.30
CA ARG A 89 8.71 16.47 8.97
C ARG A 89 9.69 17.00 10.00
N GLU A 90 10.20 16.09 10.81
CA GLU A 90 11.37 16.38 11.63
C GLU A 90 12.59 16.22 10.72
N ASP A 91 13.28 17.33 10.41
CA ASP A 91 14.53 17.29 9.64
C ASP A 91 15.63 16.67 10.51
N SER A 92 15.67 15.35 10.50
CA SER A 92 16.70 14.55 11.14
C SER A 92 17.72 14.11 10.10
N ALA A 93 18.99 14.08 10.49
CA ALA A 93 20.06 13.43 9.71
C ALA A 93 19.90 11.90 9.64
N THR A 94 18.92 11.33 10.35
CA THR A 94 18.68 9.88 10.43
C THR A 94 17.22 9.52 10.11
N TYR A 95 17.02 8.33 9.54
CA TYR A 95 15.69 7.84 9.15
C TYR A 95 14.87 7.45 10.40
N ASN A 96 13.82 8.22 10.68
CA ASN A 96 12.90 7.95 11.78
C ASN A 96 11.84 6.92 11.36
N ARG A 97 12.18 5.64 11.54
CA ARG A 97 11.30 4.50 11.28
C ARG A 97 9.97 4.58 12.01
N ARG A 98 9.97 5.08 13.24
CA ARG A 98 8.73 5.19 14.06
C ARG A 98 7.76 6.17 13.41
N ASN A 99 8.23 7.29 12.87
CA ASN A 99 7.37 8.24 12.16
C ASN A 99 6.84 7.65 10.84
N ALA A 100 7.66 6.90 10.11
CA ALA A 100 7.18 6.21 8.90
C ALA A 100 6.08 5.19 9.21
N VAL A 101 6.26 4.38 10.27
CA VAL A 101 5.24 3.43 10.74
C VAL A 101 3.99 4.15 11.24
N ARG A 102 4.15 5.22 12.02
CA ARG A 102 3.01 6.03 12.51
C ARG A 102 2.20 6.62 11.35
N TYR A 103 2.88 7.10 10.31
CA TYR A 103 2.22 7.59 9.11
C TYR A 103 1.46 6.45 8.40
N ALA A 104 2.11 5.29 8.25
CA ALA A 104 1.49 4.12 7.63
C ALA A 104 0.26 3.63 8.41
N GLU A 105 0.28 3.70 9.74
CA GLU A 105 -0.86 3.38 10.62
C GLU A 105 -1.99 4.41 10.57
N GLN A 106 -1.66 5.68 10.30
CA GLN A 106 -2.67 6.74 10.18
C GLN A 106 -3.39 6.69 8.84
N TRP A 107 -2.66 6.44 7.75
CA TRP A 107 -3.15 6.59 6.38
C TRP A 107 -3.35 5.26 5.65
N TRP A 108 -3.40 4.11 6.33
CA TRP A 108 -3.59 2.83 5.62
C TRP A 108 -4.95 2.74 4.90
N ASN A 109 -6.01 3.37 5.44
CA ASN A 109 -7.38 3.33 4.93
C ASN A 109 -7.90 4.66 4.37
N ASP A 110 -7.12 5.74 4.45
CA ASP A 110 -7.47 7.05 3.91
C ASP A 110 -6.29 7.71 3.19
N TYR A 111 -6.52 8.78 2.45
CA TYR A 111 -5.53 9.42 1.59
C TYR A 111 -5.17 10.80 2.12
N ASN A 112 -3.88 11.03 2.34
CA ASN A 112 -3.42 12.32 2.83
C ASN A 112 -3.64 13.41 1.77
N PRO A 113 -4.45 14.45 2.04
CA PRO A 113 -4.80 15.48 1.06
C PRO A 113 -3.62 16.36 0.64
N ALA A 114 -2.49 16.33 1.35
CA ALA A 114 -1.27 17.01 0.93
C ALA A 114 -0.60 16.37 -0.30
N PHE A 115 -1.01 15.15 -0.67
CA PHE A 115 -0.46 14.41 -1.80
C PHE A 115 -1.56 14.05 -2.78
N VAL A 116 -1.20 14.00 -4.07
CA VAL A 116 -2.09 13.48 -5.11
C VAL A 116 -2.50 12.05 -4.80
N ARG A 117 -3.74 11.73 -5.12
CA ARG A 117 -4.30 10.38 -4.97
C ARG A 117 -4.25 9.65 -6.31
N PHE A 118 -3.64 8.48 -6.32
CA PHE A 118 -3.69 7.58 -7.46
C PHE A 118 -4.68 6.44 -7.22
N GLU A 119 -5.06 5.82 -8.33
CA GLU A 119 -5.75 4.54 -8.37
C GLU A 119 -4.83 3.42 -7.83
N ASP A 120 -3.69 3.22 -8.49
CA ASP A 120 -2.58 2.40 -8.00
C ASP A 120 -1.69 3.20 -7.06
N ASN A 121 -2.12 3.36 -5.81
CA ASN A 121 -1.47 4.27 -4.85
C ASN A 121 -0.34 3.63 -4.03
N CYS A 122 0.04 2.37 -4.27
CA CYS A 122 0.98 1.63 -3.44
C CYS A 122 2.30 2.37 -3.20
N THR A 123 2.92 2.84 -4.27
CA THR A 123 4.24 3.49 -4.23
C THR A 123 4.17 4.91 -3.72
N ASN A 124 3.11 5.64 -4.10
CA ASN A 124 2.87 6.98 -3.57
C ASN A 124 2.66 6.94 -2.05
N PHE A 125 1.89 5.99 -1.54
CA PHE A 125 1.70 5.77 -0.10
C PHE A 125 3.02 5.40 0.61
N VAL A 126 3.78 4.43 0.08
CA VAL A 126 5.07 4.07 0.67
C VAL A 126 6.04 5.25 0.67
N SER A 127 6.10 6.02 -0.42
CA SER A 127 6.92 7.23 -0.51
C SER A 127 6.52 8.27 0.55
N GLN A 128 5.22 8.47 0.77
CA GLN A 128 4.74 9.36 1.83
C GLN A 128 5.16 8.88 3.23
N CYS A 129 5.11 7.57 3.48
CA CYS A 129 5.59 7.00 4.75
C CYS A 129 7.10 7.25 4.94
N LEU A 130 7.91 7.03 3.91
CA LEU A 130 9.35 7.27 3.96
C LEU A 130 9.68 8.77 4.14
N TYR A 131 8.93 9.63 3.47
CA TYR A 131 9.05 11.08 3.60
C TYR A 131 8.70 11.56 5.02
N ALA A 132 7.62 11.05 5.60
CA ALA A 132 7.25 11.29 7.00
C ALA A 132 8.30 10.74 7.99
N GLY A 133 9.01 9.68 7.60
CA GLY A 133 10.18 9.17 8.31
C GLY A 133 11.45 10.03 8.16
N GLY A 134 11.40 11.17 7.46
CA GLY A 134 12.52 12.09 7.31
C GLY A 134 13.40 11.86 6.08
N ALA A 135 13.06 10.91 5.21
CA ALA A 135 13.82 10.67 3.98
C ALA A 135 13.87 11.95 3.12
N GLN A 136 15.08 12.36 2.74
CA GLN A 136 15.29 13.55 1.94
C GLN A 136 15.01 13.25 0.46
N MET A 137 14.24 14.13 -0.18
CA MET A 137 14.03 14.08 -1.61
C MET A 137 15.33 14.45 -2.33
N THR A 138 15.60 13.79 -3.45
CA THR A 138 16.76 14.10 -4.31
C THR A 138 16.41 15.15 -5.37
N SER A 139 17.35 15.44 -6.28
CA SER A 139 17.19 16.43 -7.35
C SER A 139 15.91 16.24 -8.19
N LYS A 140 15.19 17.35 -8.40
CA LYS A 140 13.95 17.44 -9.19
C LYS A 140 14.16 17.66 -10.69
N ALA A 141 15.40 17.60 -11.16
CA ALA A 141 15.75 18.00 -12.53
C ALA A 141 15.14 17.10 -13.63
N ASN A 142 14.76 15.86 -13.30
CA ASN A 142 14.21 14.90 -14.27
C ASN A 142 13.20 13.97 -13.60
N LYS A 143 12.06 13.73 -14.27
CA LYS A 143 11.02 12.80 -13.83
C LYS A 143 11.51 11.34 -13.71
N GLN A 144 12.46 10.95 -14.53
CA GLN A 144 13.00 9.58 -14.61
C GLN A 144 14.11 9.32 -13.59
N ARG A 145 14.60 10.34 -12.88
CA ARG A 145 15.74 10.23 -11.97
C ARG A 145 15.41 10.79 -10.60
N GLY A 146 16.05 10.22 -9.59
CA GLY A 146 15.85 10.60 -8.20
C GLY A 146 14.53 10.07 -7.64
N TRP A 147 14.23 10.48 -6.41
CA TRP A 147 13.00 10.28 -5.67
C TRP A 147 12.58 11.62 -5.07
N TRP A 148 11.47 12.17 -5.56
CA TRP A 148 10.97 13.50 -5.21
C TRP A 148 9.50 13.69 -5.60
N TYR A 149 8.82 14.58 -4.87
CA TYR A 149 7.46 15.04 -5.12
C TYR A 149 7.38 16.55 -4.88
N GLU A 150 6.59 17.25 -5.70
CA GLU A 150 6.36 18.69 -5.56
C GLU A 150 4.88 19.02 -5.53
N ASN A 151 4.11 18.46 -6.47
CA ASN A 151 2.66 18.61 -6.55
C ASN A 151 2.10 17.52 -7.47
N GLU A 152 0.78 17.51 -7.66
CA GLU A 152 0.04 16.56 -8.49
C GLU A 152 0.51 16.44 -9.95
N HIS A 153 1.19 17.46 -10.49
CA HIS A 153 1.71 17.45 -11.86
C HIS A 153 3.22 17.16 -11.93
N LYS A 154 3.94 17.31 -10.82
CA LYS A 154 5.41 17.26 -10.76
C LYS A 154 5.88 16.33 -9.65
N MET A 155 6.30 15.13 -10.05
CA MET A 155 6.96 14.13 -9.21
C MET A 155 7.77 13.16 -10.05
N SER A 156 8.78 12.54 -9.45
CA SER A 156 9.54 11.45 -10.07
C SER A 156 8.70 10.18 -10.29
N LEU A 157 9.07 9.35 -11.26
CA LEU A 157 8.47 8.03 -11.45
C LEU A 157 8.70 7.14 -10.23
N SER A 158 9.87 7.19 -9.60
CA SER A 158 10.16 6.40 -8.40
C SER A 158 9.32 6.81 -7.19
N TRP A 159 8.72 8.01 -7.18
CA TRP A 159 7.80 8.41 -6.10
C TRP A 159 6.45 7.68 -6.19
N SER A 160 5.98 7.37 -7.40
CA SER A 160 4.60 6.88 -7.62
C SER A 160 4.48 5.56 -8.39
N VAL A 161 5.56 5.03 -8.98
CA VAL A 161 5.55 3.81 -9.80
C VAL A 161 6.46 2.73 -9.20
N ALA A 162 5.88 1.57 -8.88
CA ALA A 162 6.56 0.49 -8.16
C ALA A 162 7.85 0.00 -8.87
N HIS A 163 7.79 -0.14 -10.19
CA HIS A 163 8.94 -0.53 -11.01
C HIS A 163 10.11 0.44 -10.88
N SER A 164 9.86 1.73 -11.07
CA SER A 164 10.90 2.76 -10.95
C SER A 164 11.40 2.89 -9.51
N PHE A 165 10.52 2.71 -8.51
CA PHE A 165 10.87 2.79 -7.10
C PHE A 165 11.81 1.67 -6.66
N ARG A 166 11.53 0.42 -7.05
CA ARG A 166 12.42 -0.71 -6.78
C ARG A 166 13.83 -0.44 -7.31
N TRP A 167 13.95 0.01 -8.57
CA TRP A 167 15.26 0.26 -9.17
C TRP A 167 15.98 1.44 -8.53
N TYR A 168 15.23 2.47 -8.13
CA TYR A 168 15.78 3.59 -7.36
C TYR A 168 16.39 3.10 -6.04
N LEU A 169 15.65 2.32 -5.24
CA LEU A 169 16.14 1.83 -3.95
C LEU A 169 17.44 1.02 -4.08
N SER A 170 17.56 0.17 -5.11
CA SER A 170 18.78 -0.62 -5.34
C SER A 170 19.97 0.19 -5.86
N GLY A 171 19.71 1.29 -6.59
CA GLY A 171 20.74 2.07 -7.27
C GLY A 171 21.15 3.37 -6.55
N ALA A 172 20.36 3.84 -5.59
CA ALA A 172 20.64 5.09 -4.89
C ALA A 172 21.91 4.98 -4.03
N THR A 173 22.80 5.96 -4.17
CA THR A 173 24.08 6.02 -3.44
C THR A 173 24.10 7.09 -2.35
N SER A 174 23.05 7.92 -2.24
CA SER A 174 22.90 8.96 -1.22
C SER A 174 21.43 9.22 -0.90
N HIS A 175 21.16 9.91 0.21
CA HIS A 175 19.81 10.20 0.69
C HIS A 175 19.01 8.90 0.89
N LEU A 176 17.76 8.81 0.43
CA LEU A 176 16.99 7.57 0.54
C LEU A 176 17.67 6.41 -0.20
N ARG A 177 18.05 5.37 0.54
CA ARG A 177 18.70 4.15 0.02
C ARG A 177 18.01 2.90 0.54
N GLY A 178 18.01 1.85 -0.28
CA GLY A 178 17.59 0.51 0.12
C GLY A 178 18.76 -0.45 0.10
N GLU A 179 19.07 -1.06 1.25
CA GLU A 179 19.97 -2.20 1.31
C GLU A 179 19.15 -3.47 1.03
N GLU A 180 19.46 -4.19 -0.06
CA GLU A 180 18.78 -5.44 -0.38
C GLU A 180 19.11 -6.52 0.65
N LYS A 181 18.07 -7.08 1.28
CA LYS A 181 18.17 -8.22 2.19
C LYS A 181 17.80 -9.52 1.49
N LYS A 182 18.31 -10.64 2.00
CA LYS A 182 18.08 -11.97 1.43
C LYS A 182 16.74 -12.56 1.84
N SER A 183 16.21 -12.09 2.97
CA SER A 183 15.01 -12.65 3.61
C SER A 183 14.10 -11.55 4.16
N ALA A 184 12.79 -11.79 4.11
CA ALA A 184 11.78 -10.93 4.75
C ALA A 184 12.02 -10.76 6.26
N ARG A 185 12.56 -11.79 6.93
CA ARG A 185 12.85 -11.76 8.37
C ARG A 185 13.93 -10.76 8.77
N GLU A 186 14.78 -10.35 7.83
CA GLU A 186 15.82 -9.34 8.07
C GLU A 186 15.25 -7.92 8.08
N LEU A 187 14.06 -7.72 7.52
CA LEU A 187 13.39 -6.43 7.54
C LEU A 187 12.89 -6.08 8.93
N ILE A 188 12.80 -4.80 9.24
CA ILE A 188 12.23 -4.26 10.48
C ILE A 188 11.16 -3.21 10.15
N PRO A 189 10.29 -2.82 11.12
CA PRO A 189 9.32 -1.76 10.88
C PRO A 189 9.96 -0.49 10.28
N GLY A 190 9.34 0.07 9.25
CA GLY A 190 9.85 1.13 8.40
C GLY A 190 10.55 0.64 7.11
N ASP A 191 10.83 -0.65 6.99
CA ASP A 191 11.40 -1.22 5.76
C ASP A 191 10.35 -1.49 4.68
N VAL A 192 10.80 -1.75 3.45
CA VAL A 192 9.93 -1.86 2.28
C VAL A 192 10.08 -3.23 1.61
N ILE A 193 8.97 -3.74 1.11
CA ILE A 193 8.92 -4.92 0.24
C ILE A 193 8.38 -4.50 -1.12
N CYS A 194 9.08 -4.88 -2.19
CA CYS A 194 8.59 -4.77 -3.57
C CYS A 194 8.17 -6.14 -4.09
N TYR A 195 7.12 -6.17 -4.90
CA TYR A 195 6.51 -7.38 -5.45
C TYR A 195 6.46 -7.32 -6.98
N ASP A 196 6.92 -8.38 -7.63
CA ASP A 196 6.66 -8.69 -9.03
C ASP A 196 5.73 -9.90 -9.03
N PHE A 197 4.42 -9.66 -9.22
CA PHE A 197 3.39 -10.68 -9.02
C PHE A 197 3.50 -11.84 -10.02
N ASN A 198 3.98 -11.57 -11.23
CA ASN A 198 4.01 -12.54 -12.33
C ASN A 198 5.42 -13.11 -12.59
N GLY A 199 6.43 -12.61 -11.89
CA GLY A 199 7.83 -13.01 -12.06
C GLY A 199 8.40 -12.64 -13.43
N ASN A 200 7.89 -11.59 -14.07
CA ASN A 200 8.29 -11.19 -15.42
C ASN A 200 9.33 -10.05 -15.44
N GLY A 201 9.86 -9.66 -14.27
CA GLY A 201 10.78 -8.54 -14.08
C GLY A 201 10.09 -7.20 -13.87
N THR A 202 8.76 -7.12 -14.03
CA THR A 202 7.98 -5.89 -13.82
C THR A 202 7.45 -5.84 -12.39
N TRP A 203 8.10 -5.07 -11.52
CA TRP A 203 7.61 -4.80 -10.17
C TRP A 203 6.30 -4.01 -10.18
N ASN A 204 5.24 -4.59 -9.63
CA ASN A 204 3.88 -4.09 -9.71
C ASN A 204 3.42 -3.40 -8.43
N HIS A 205 3.99 -3.80 -7.28
CA HIS A 205 3.48 -3.37 -5.99
C HIS A 205 4.61 -3.14 -4.98
N CYS A 206 4.32 -2.35 -3.97
CA CYS A 206 5.16 -2.25 -2.79
C CYS A 206 4.33 -2.02 -1.53
N ALA A 207 4.90 -2.39 -0.39
CA ALA A 207 4.30 -2.24 0.92
C ALA A 207 5.36 -1.88 1.96
N ILE A 208 4.95 -1.21 3.04
CA ILE A 208 5.83 -0.86 4.15
C ILE A 208 5.59 -1.82 5.33
N VAL A 209 6.67 -2.32 5.92
CA VAL A 209 6.65 -3.14 7.14
C VAL A 209 6.28 -2.25 8.31
N VAL A 210 5.24 -2.62 9.06
CA VAL A 210 4.78 -1.86 10.25
C VAL A 210 4.94 -2.64 11.54
N ALA A 211 4.97 -3.96 11.47
CA ALA A 211 5.12 -4.83 12.62
C ALA A 211 5.76 -6.16 12.20
N LYS A 212 6.01 -7.01 13.20
CA LYS A 212 6.40 -8.40 13.00
C LYS A 212 5.47 -9.30 13.77
N ASP A 213 5.30 -10.49 13.23
CA ASP A 213 4.54 -11.54 13.87
C ASP A 213 5.43 -12.39 14.81
N MET A 214 4.85 -13.42 15.44
CA MET A 214 5.60 -14.26 16.38
C MET A 214 6.71 -15.09 15.74
N ASN A 215 6.67 -15.30 14.42
CA ASN A 215 7.70 -15.99 13.65
C ASN A 215 8.78 -15.02 13.15
N ASN A 216 8.77 -13.76 13.60
CA ASN A 216 9.65 -12.68 13.15
C ASN A 216 9.46 -12.35 11.65
N GLU A 217 8.28 -12.66 11.10
CA GLU A 217 7.90 -12.36 9.72
C GLU A 217 7.18 -10.99 9.63
N PRO A 218 7.37 -10.22 8.56
CA PRO A 218 6.75 -8.91 8.42
C PRO A 218 5.21 -8.91 8.38
N LEU A 219 4.62 -7.91 9.03
CA LEU A 219 3.25 -7.45 8.77
C LEU A 219 3.32 -6.08 8.11
N VAL A 220 2.54 -5.90 7.04
CA VAL A 220 2.66 -4.73 6.17
C VAL A 220 1.38 -3.92 6.08
N ASN A 221 1.56 -2.62 5.89
CA ASN A 221 0.50 -1.74 5.41
C ASN A 221 0.75 -1.40 3.94
N ALA A 222 -0.34 -1.24 3.20
CA ALA A 222 -0.31 -0.87 1.79
C ALA A 222 -1.60 -0.18 1.36
N GLN A 223 -1.52 0.53 0.24
CA GLN A 223 -2.67 1.05 -0.48
C GLN A 223 -2.77 0.44 -1.89
N THR A 224 -3.77 0.87 -2.69
CA THR A 224 -4.37 0.21 -3.87
C THR A 224 -5.52 -0.71 -3.44
N VAL A 225 -5.19 -1.73 -2.66
CA VAL A 225 -6.13 -2.34 -1.71
C VAL A 225 -5.66 -1.94 -0.32
N ASN A 226 -6.39 -1.01 0.29
CA ASN A 226 -6.07 -0.48 1.62
C ASN A 226 -5.99 -1.65 2.59
N SER A 227 -4.80 -1.89 3.14
CA SER A 227 -4.49 -3.06 3.95
C SER A 227 -3.70 -2.64 5.17
N ARG A 228 -4.10 -3.14 6.34
CA ARG A 228 -3.38 -2.96 7.61
C ARG A 228 -3.03 -4.31 8.22
N TYR A 229 -1.81 -4.43 8.73
CA TYR A 229 -1.29 -5.64 9.39
C TYR A 229 -1.40 -6.91 8.54
N ARG A 230 -1.36 -6.75 7.22
CA ARG A 230 -1.47 -7.86 6.26
C ARG A 230 -0.20 -8.69 6.28
N TYR A 231 -0.34 -10.01 6.15
CA TYR A 231 0.82 -10.88 6.00
C TYR A 231 1.55 -10.61 4.69
N TRP A 232 2.87 -10.47 4.77
CA TRP A 232 3.69 -9.93 3.68
C TRP A 232 3.73 -10.81 2.42
N THR A 233 3.45 -12.10 2.49
CA THR A 233 3.57 -12.98 1.31
C THR A 233 2.56 -12.66 0.22
N TYR A 234 1.48 -11.93 0.53
CA TYR A 234 0.39 -11.63 -0.39
C TYR A 234 -0.31 -12.85 -1.00
N GLN A 235 -0.10 -14.07 -0.48
CA GLN A 235 -0.73 -15.31 -0.98
C GLN A 235 -2.26 -15.27 -1.00
N ASN A 236 -2.88 -14.43 -0.18
CA ASN A 236 -4.32 -14.21 -0.15
C ASN A 236 -4.78 -13.03 -1.04
N SER A 237 -3.92 -12.58 -1.95
CA SER A 237 -4.21 -11.51 -2.91
C SER A 237 -4.77 -12.09 -4.20
N PRO A 238 -5.78 -11.46 -4.81
CA PRO A 238 -6.19 -11.81 -6.18
C PRO A 238 -5.07 -11.62 -7.22
N ALA A 239 -4.10 -10.75 -6.93
CA ALA A 239 -2.92 -10.54 -7.79
C ALA A 239 -1.81 -11.59 -7.58
N TYR A 240 -1.95 -12.50 -6.61
CA TYR A 240 -0.92 -13.50 -6.34
C TYR A 240 -0.80 -14.51 -7.49
N THR A 241 0.44 -14.89 -7.82
CA THR A 241 0.73 -16.05 -8.63
C THR A 241 1.88 -16.84 -8.01
N ASP A 242 2.01 -18.12 -8.36
CA ASP A 242 3.12 -18.96 -7.90
C ASP A 242 4.50 -18.49 -8.44
N ARG A 243 4.51 -17.53 -9.39
CA ARG A 243 5.73 -16.94 -9.95
C ARG A 243 6.18 -15.68 -9.23
N ILE A 244 5.44 -15.24 -8.20
CA ILE A 244 5.73 -14.00 -7.48
C ILE A 244 7.20 -13.92 -7.05
N GLN A 245 7.81 -12.76 -7.26
CA GLN A 245 9.15 -12.44 -6.80
C GLN A 245 9.10 -11.28 -5.81
N TYR A 246 10.03 -11.30 -4.86
CA TYR A 246 10.14 -10.28 -3.82
C TYR A 246 11.51 -9.62 -3.84
N LYS A 247 11.53 -8.33 -3.47
CA LYS A 247 12.74 -7.63 -3.07
C LYS A 247 12.52 -7.01 -1.70
N PHE A 248 13.45 -7.29 -0.79
CA PHE A 248 13.41 -6.84 0.60
C PHE A 248 14.42 -5.71 0.76
N PHE A 249 13.96 -4.53 1.15
CA PHE A 249 14.81 -3.36 1.29
C PHE A 249 14.84 -2.88 2.73
N HIS A 250 16.01 -2.97 3.35
CA HIS A 250 16.28 -2.26 4.59
C HIS A 250 16.56 -0.79 4.27
N ILE A 251 15.69 0.11 4.75
CA ILE A 251 15.78 1.53 4.41
C ILE A 251 16.87 2.20 5.23
N SER A 252 17.75 2.95 4.58
CA SER A 252 18.77 3.77 5.22
C SER A 252 18.85 5.14 4.54
N ILE A 253 19.30 6.16 5.27
CA ILE A 253 19.62 7.47 4.68
C ILE A 253 21.09 7.78 4.80
#